data_AF-A0A926T2J4-F1
#
_entry.id   AF-A0A926T2J4-F1
#
_cell.length_a   1.000
_cell.length_b   1.000
_cell.length_c   1.000
_cell.angle_alpha   90.00
_cell.angle_beta   90.00
_cell.angle_gamma   90.00
#
_symmetry.space_group_name_H-M   'P 1'
#
loop_
_entity.id
_entity.type
_entity.pdbx_description
1 polymer ?
#
loop_
_entity_poly.entity_id
_entity_poly.type
_entity_poly.pdbx_seq_one_letter_code
_entity_poly.pdbx_strand_id
1 'polypeptide(L)'
;MKVFFKVLVVALFAAIIGLAGCDRQRLSDRNKSAEAINVQKDAPIPVLLPTVAEVVLKKGEPKSGRLTAIDGKQLKIEGSGRTATVAIADVEKVTFKGDIQYSSNVKMPIRGEDKSSTSDRETWSEIPLSDFTLQDPKTGAAKVKLTASGVVTDKILGIQTATHLVFVVDKMSFNSTSGKMTIEVLKFERQGN
;
A
#
# COMPACT_ATOMS: atom_id res chain seq x y z
N MET A 1 -65.06 -58.34 -2.08
CA MET A 1 -64.60 -58.75 -3.42
C MET A 1 -63.81 -57.60 -4.02
N LYS A 2 -62.59 -57.87 -4.49
CA LYS A 2 -61.74 -56.98 -5.28
C LYS A 2 -62.23 -56.99 -6.73
N VAL A 3 -62.34 -55.83 -7.37
CA VAL A 3 -62.29 -55.74 -8.83
C VAL A 3 -61.54 -54.47 -9.24
N PHE A 4 -60.40 -54.70 -9.89
CA PHE A 4 -59.63 -53.73 -10.63
C PHE A 4 -60.23 -53.58 -12.03
N PHE A 5 -60.29 -52.37 -12.59
CA PHE A 5 -60.32 -52.21 -14.04
C PHE A 5 -59.55 -50.95 -14.46
N LYS A 6 -58.52 -51.18 -15.27
CA LYS A 6 -57.76 -50.17 -16.02
C LYS A 6 -58.58 -49.78 -17.25
N VAL A 7 -58.71 -48.49 -17.55
CA VAL A 7 -58.96 -48.02 -18.92
C VAL A 7 -58.12 -46.77 -19.17
N LEU A 8 -57.38 -46.84 -20.27
CA LEU A 8 -56.49 -45.85 -20.85
C LEU A 8 -57.26 -45.12 -21.94
N VAL A 9 -57.31 -43.78 -21.92
CA VAL A 9 -57.68 -42.97 -23.09
C VAL A 9 -56.77 -41.74 -23.17
N VAL A 10 -56.09 -41.66 -24.31
CA VAL A 10 -55.24 -40.58 -24.78
C VAL A 10 -56.11 -39.52 -25.47
N ALA A 11 -55.85 -38.24 -25.25
CA ALA A 11 -56.30 -37.17 -26.14
C ALA A 11 -55.25 -36.04 -26.24
N LEU A 12 -54.97 -35.67 -27.48
CA LEU A 12 -53.92 -34.83 -28.04
C LEU A 12 -54.38 -33.37 -28.28
N PHE A 13 -53.38 -32.47 -28.38
CA PHE A 13 -53.31 -31.21 -29.17
C PHE A 13 -54.27 -30.07 -28.79
N ALA A 14 -53.94 -28.77 -28.86
CA ALA A 14 -52.79 -28.00 -29.35
C ALA A 14 -52.90 -26.55 -28.81
N ALA A 15 -51.78 -25.81 -28.75
CA ALA A 15 -51.66 -24.44 -29.30
C ALA A 15 -50.25 -23.87 -29.02
N ILE A 16 -49.50 -23.63 -30.10
CA ILE A 16 -48.22 -22.89 -30.11
C ILE A 16 -48.51 -21.54 -30.78
N ILE A 17 -48.47 -20.43 -30.04
CA ILE A 17 -48.21 -19.04 -30.50
C ILE A 17 -47.83 -18.26 -29.21
N GLY A 18 -46.77 -17.46 -29.09
CA GLY A 18 -45.72 -16.99 -29.98
C GLY A 18 -44.70 -16.21 -29.13
N LEU A 19 -43.46 -16.12 -29.60
CA LEU A 19 -42.40 -15.29 -29.03
C LEU A 19 -42.65 -13.81 -29.35
N ALA A 20 -42.67 -12.94 -28.34
CA ALA A 20 -42.12 -11.58 -28.40
C ALA A 20 -42.12 -10.97 -26.98
N GLY A 21 -40.98 -10.45 -26.55
CA GLY A 21 -40.88 -9.56 -25.39
C GLY A 21 -40.00 -10.09 -24.27
N CYS A 22 -38.71 -9.78 -24.37
CA CYS A 22 -37.84 -9.73 -23.20
C CYS A 22 -38.35 -8.70 -22.19
N ASP A 23 -38.15 -9.05 -20.92
CA ASP A 23 -37.52 -8.20 -19.91
C ASP A 23 -38.36 -7.81 -18.68
N ARG A 24 -37.69 -7.95 -17.53
CA ARG A 24 -37.99 -7.50 -16.17
C ARG A 24 -39.14 -8.15 -15.41
N GLN A 25 -38.83 -9.29 -14.79
CA GLN A 25 -39.22 -9.54 -13.40
C GLN A 25 -38.30 -10.53 -12.72
N ARG A 26 -37.19 -10.03 -12.14
CA ARG A 26 -36.49 -10.64 -10.99
C ARG A 26 -35.82 -9.56 -10.16
N LEU A 27 -36.63 -8.82 -9.41
CA LEU A 27 -36.20 -8.04 -8.26
C LEU A 27 -36.81 -8.68 -7.02
N SER A 28 -36.13 -9.67 -6.46
CA SER A 28 -36.15 -10.05 -5.04
C SER A 28 -35.43 -11.38 -4.89
N ASP A 29 -34.09 -11.35 -4.96
CA ASP A 29 -33.20 -12.33 -4.32
C ASP A 29 -31.75 -11.99 -4.69
N ARG A 30 -31.21 -10.95 -4.07
CA ARG A 30 -29.76 -10.72 -4.03
C ARG A 30 -29.32 -10.08 -2.71
N ASN A 31 -29.81 -10.62 -1.60
CA ASN A 31 -29.04 -10.59 -0.36
C ASN A 31 -28.08 -11.77 -0.39
N LYS A 32 -26.91 -11.59 -0.98
CA LYS A 32 -25.69 -12.36 -0.69
C LYS A 32 -24.47 -11.60 -1.22
N SER A 33 -23.73 -11.03 -0.26
CA SER A 33 -22.48 -10.29 -0.37
C SER A 33 -22.51 -9.03 -1.24
N ALA A 34 -23.15 -7.97 -0.71
CA ALA A 34 -22.32 -6.80 -0.46
C ALA A 34 -21.42 -7.19 0.71
N GLU A 35 -20.22 -7.74 0.44
CA GLU A 35 -19.12 -7.43 1.34
C GLU A 35 -19.10 -5.90 1.34
N ALA A 36 -19.59 -5.30 2.43
CA ALA A 36 -19.03 -4.03 2.83
C ALA A 36 -17.54 -4.27 2.72
N ILE A 37 -16.88 -3.62 1.76
CA ILE A 37 -15.43 -3.66 1.67
C ILE A 37 -15.03 -3.15 3.04
N ASN A 38 -14.68 -4.08 3.92
CA ASN A 38 -14.11 -3.78 5.20
C ASN A 38 -12.70 -3.35 4.80
N VAL A 39 -12.61 -2.17 4.19
CA VAL A 39 -11.35 -1.50 3.92
C VAL A 39 -10.79 -1.37 5.30
N GLN A 40 -9.88 -2.29 5.63
CA GLN A 40 -9.24 -2.33 6.93
C GLN A 40 -8.67 -0.94 7.09
N LYS A 41 -9.31 -0.15 7.96
CA LYS A 41 -9.00 1.26 8.22
C LYS A 41 -7.53 1.46 8.67
N ASP A 42 -6.83 0.34 8.86
CA ASP A 42 -5.51 0.16 9.42
C ASP A 42 -4.58 -0.69 8.52
N ALA A 43 -4.94 -0.98 7.26
CA ALA A 43 -4.10 -1.77 6.36
C ALA A 43 -2.74 -1.06 6.13
N PRO A 44 -1.60 -1.73 6.38
CA PRO A 44 -0.28 -1.14 6.16
C PRO A 44 -0.05 -0.86 4.66
N ILE A 45 0.46 0.32 4.37
CA ILE A 45 0.78 0.78 3.02
C ILE A 45 2.21 0.35 2.69
N PRO A 46 2.43 -0.39 1.58
CA PRO A 46 3.76 -0.76 1.15
C PRO A 46 4.49 0.48 0.60
N VAL A 47 5.75 0.64 1.02
CA VAL A 47 6.65 1.68 0.52
C VAL A 47 8.00 1.07 0.15
N LEU A 48 8.73 1.74 -0.74
CA LEU A 48 10.08 1.38 -1.12
C LEU A 48 11.08 2.41 -0.66
N LEU A 49 12.19 1.94 -0.09
CA LEU A 49 13.34 2.74 0.22
C LEU A 49 14.37 2.63 -0.91
N PRO A 50 14.84 3.77 -1.46
CA PRO A 50 16.01 3.78 -2.32
C PRO A 50 17.24 3.16 -1.63
N THR A 51 18.14 2.63 -2.46
CA THR A 51 19.34 1.89 -2.01
C THR A 51 20.28 2.64 -1.07
N VAL A 52 20.32 3.98 -1.13
CA VAL A 52 21.20 4.80 -0.31
C VAL A 52 20.37 5.74 0.56
N ALA A 53 20.60 5.65 1.87
CA ALA A 53 20.15 6.58 2.87
C ALA A 53 21.32 7.47 3.30
N GLU A 54 21.13 8.78 3.23
CA GLU A 54 22.01 9.78 3.79
C GLU A 54 21.37 10.32 5.08
N VAL A 55 22.01 10.02 6.21
CA VAL A 55 21.58 10.38 7.56
C VAL A 55 22.33 11.64 7.96
N VAL A 56 21.61 12.76 7.94
CA VAL A 56 22.12 14.03 8.45
C VAL A 56 21.91 14.05 9.95
N LEU A 57 23.01 14.25 10.68
CA LEU A 57 23.01 14.32 12.14
C LEU A 57 22.86 15.77 12.58
N LYS A 58 22.21 15.98 13.72
CA LYS A 58 22.13 17.30 14.36
C LYS A 58 23.51 17.88 14.68
N LYS A 59 24.50 17.01 14.88
CA LYS A 59 25.91 17.34 15.13
C LYS A 59 26.80 16.29 14.50
N GLY A 60 27.94 16.73 13.95
CA GLY A 60 28.93 15.87 13.31
C GLY A 60 28.66 15.65 11.82
N GLU A 61 29.44 14.75 11.22
CA GLU A 61 29.37 14.48 9.79
C GLU A 61 28.16 13.61 9.43
N PRO A 62 27.52 13.85 8.27
CA PRO A 62 26.51 12.96 7.74
C PRO A 62 27.05 11.54 7.54
N LYS A 63 26.20 10.55 7.71
CA LYS A 63 26.54 9.16 7.42
C LYS A 63 25.74 8.67 6.21
N SER A 64 26.38 7.91 5.33
CA SER A 64 25.75 7.41 4.11
C SER A 64 25.88 5.90 4.02
N GLY A 65 24.80 5.23 3.61
CA GLY A 65 24.75 3.78 3.45
C GLY A 65 23.32 3.29 3.25
N ARG A 66 23.15 1.99 3.14
CA ARG A 66 21.82 1.35 3.07
C ARG A 66 21.19 1.30 4.46
N LEU A 67 19.93 1.70 4.60
CA LEU A 67 19.19 1.47 5.84
C LEU A 67 18.94 -0.03 6.03
N THR A 68 19.43 -0.60 7.13
CA THR A 68 19.32 -2.04 7.42
C THR A 68 18.47 -2.38 8.63
N ALA A 69 18.25 -1.41 9.52
CA ALA A 69 17.28 -1.52 10.59
C ALA A 69 16.85 -0.13 11.07
N ILE A 70 15.64 -0.04 11.60
CA ILE A 70 15.14 1.14 12.30
C ILE A 70 14.14 0.69 13.37
N ASP A 71 14.23 1.31 14.53
CA ASP A 71 13.28 1.14 15.64
C ASP A 71 13.03 2.50 16.31
N GLY A 72 12.24 2.51 17.40
CA GLY A 72 11.89 3.75 18.11
C GLY A 72 13.07 4.48 18.78
N LYS A 73 14.26 3.90 18.81
CA LYS A 73 15.44 4.45 19.49
C LYS A 73 16.59 4.73 18.54
N GLN A 74 16.78 3.88 17.53
CA GLN A 74 17.95 3.94 16.66
C GLN A 74 17.67 3.46 15.23
N LEU A 75 18.54 3.86 14.32
CA LEU A 75 18.65 3.31 12.98
C LEU A 75 20.04 2.71 12.77
N LYS A 76 20.12 1.74 11.86
CA LYS A 76 21.37 1.14 11.41
C LYS A 76 21.52 1.34 9.91
N ILE A 77 22.69 1.79 9.50
CA ILE A 77 23.07 1.93 8.10
C ILE A 77 24.31 1.11 7.81
N GLU A 78 24.36 0.50 6.63
CA GLU A 78 25.49 -0.28 6.15
C GLU A 78 26.12 0.39 4.94
N GLY A 79 27.43 0.67 5.01
CA GLY A 79 28.18 1.33 3.94
C GLY A 79 29.67 1.03 4.08
N SER A 80 30.37 0.90 2.95
CA SER A 80 31.82 0.63 2.92
C SER A 80 32.25 -0.58 3.76
N GLY A 81 31.42 -1.63 3.78
CA GLY A 81 31.67 -2.87 4.54
C GLY A 81 31.51 -2.76 6.05
N ARG A 82 30.94 -1.66 6.57
CA ARG A 82 30.71 -1.44 8.01
C ARG A 82 29.27 -1.07 8.28
N THR A 83 28.80 -1.41 9.48
CA THR A 83 27.50 -0.96 9.99
C THR A 83 27.69 0.16 11.00
N ALA A 84 26.99 1.27 10.82
CA ALA A 84 26.89 2.34 11.80
C ALA A 84 25.50 2.32 12.45
N THR A 85 25.47 2.44 13.78
CA THR A 85 24.23 2.67 14.54
C THR A 85 24.14 4.16 14.89
N VAL A 86 22.94 4.74 14.75
CA VAL A 86 22.66 6.15 15.02
C VAL A 86 21.40 6.24 15.86
N ALA A 87 21.43 6.96 16.98
CA ALA A 87 20.23 7.19 17.77
C ALA A 87 19.28 8.13 17.02
N ILE A 88 17.98 7.84 17.01
CA ILE A 88 16.94 8.67 16.39
C ILE A 88 16.97 10.11 16.95
N ALA A 89 17.32 10.26 18.24
CA ALA A 89 17.47 11.56 18.88
C ALA A 89 18.57 12.44 18.27
N ASP A 90 19.58 11.85 17.63
CA ASP A 90 20.70 12.56 17.01
C ASP A 90 20.49 12.81 15.52
N VAL A 91 19.46 12.22 14.93
CA VAL A 91 19.13 12.39 13.51
C VAL A 91 18.36 13.70 13.32
N GLU A 92 18.80 14.51 12.38
CA GLU A 92 18.05 15.67 11.90
C GLU A 92 17.07 15.24 10.81
N LYS A 93 17.58 14.52 9.81
CA LYS A 93 16.78 13.96 8.70
C LYS A 93 17.52 12.80 8.04
N VAL A 94 16.76 11.98 7.32
CA VAL A 94 17.27 10.98 6.40
C VAL A 94 16.75 11.33 5.01
N THR A 95 17.65 11.42 4.04
CA THR A 95 17.31 11.60 2.63
C THR A 95 17.70 10.34 1.87
N PHE A 96 16.79 9.84 1.04
CA PHE A 96 17.02 8.63 0.27
C PHE A 96 17.31 8.94 -1.19
N LYS A 97 18.25 8.21 -1.79
CA LYS A 97 18.68 8.38 -3.17
C LYS A 97 19.11 7.06 -3.80
N GLY A 98 19.25 7.07 -5.12
CA GLY A 98 19.66 5.92 -5.92
C GLY A 98 18.49 5.07 -6.39
N ASP A 99 18.76 3.81 -6.71
CA ASP A 99 17.78 2.94 -7.33
C ASP A 99 16.76 2.40 -6.32
N ILE A 100 15.54 2.12 -6.80
CA ILE A 100 14.56 1.28 -6.11
C ILE A 100 14.47 -0.08 -6.79
N GLN A 101 14.24 -1.14 -6.00
CA GLN A 101 13.95 -2.47 -6.54
C GLN A 101 12.46 -2.77 -6.39
N TYR A 102 11.73 -2.59 -7.50
CA TYR A 102 10.27 -2.68 -7.52
C TYR A 102 9.78 -4.12 -7.75
N SER A 103 10.53 -4.90 -8.51
CA SER A 103 10.32 -6.33 -8.72
C SER A 103 11.68 -7.02 -8.88
N SER A 104 11.71 -8.35 -8.90
CA SER A 104 12.95 -9.13 -9.05
C SER A 104 13.78 -8.70 -10.28
N ASN A 105 13.12 -8.15 -11.31
CA ASN A 105 13.72 -7.90 -12.61
C ASN A 105 13.75 -6.41 -12.99
N VAL A 106 13.14 -5.52 -12.20
CA VAL A 106 13.04 -4.09 -12.53
C VAL A 106 13.64 -3.23 -11.42
N LYS A 107 14.76 -2.60 -11.75
CA LYS A 107 15.32 -1.48 -10.99
C LYS A 107 14.90 -0.19 -11.68
N MET A 108 14.27 0.71 -10.93
CA MET A 108 13.97 2.06 -11.42
C MET A 108 14.92 3.04 -10.75
N PRO A 109 15.73 3.81 -11.49
CA PRO A 109 16.54 4.85 -10.90
C PRO A 109 15.64 5.99 -10.42
N ILE A 110 15.74 6.37 -9.14
CA ILE A 110 15.16 7.63 -8.66
C ILE A 110 16.17 8.72 -9.02
N ARG A 111 15.94 9.40 -10.15
CA ARG A 111 16.72 10.59 -10.53
C ARG A 111 16.25 11.76 -9.67
N GLY A 112 17.10 12.18 -8.74
CA GLY A 112 16.86 13.39 -7.98
C GLY A 112 16.64 14.58 -8.93
N GLU A 113 15.64 15.41 -8.63
CA GLU A 113 15.37 16.70 -9.27
C GLU A 113 14.88 16.73 -10.72
N ASP A 114 14.49 15.60 -11.33
CA ASP A 114 13.59 15.73 -12.49
C ASP A 114 12.24 16.23 -11.99
N LYS A 115 11.73 17.28 -12.66
CA LYS A 115 10.53 18.08 -12.36
C LYS A 115 9.23 17.26 -12.36
N SER A 116 9.14 16.20 -11.58
CA SER A 116 7.85 15.68 -11.11
C SER A 116 7.23 16.83 -10.33
N SER A 117 6.15 17.35 -10.87
CA SER A 117 5.39 18.44 -10.27
C SER A 117 5.14 18.12 -8.80
N THR A 118 5.14 19.14 -7.94
CA THR A 118 4.84 19.03 -6.51
C THR A 118 3.59 18.18 -6.21
N SER A 119 2.70 17.96 -7.20
CA SER A 119 1.56 17.04 -7.19
C SER A 119 1.87 15.58 -6.82
N ASP A 120 3.07 15.08 -7.12
CA ASP A 120 3.35 13.64 -6.96
C ASP A 120 4.07 13.36 -5.63
N ARG A 121 4.51 14.41 -4.92
CA ARG A 121 5.06 14.28 -3.58
C ARG A 121 3.94 14.32 -2.55
N GLU A 122 4.05 13.45 -1.56
CA GLU A 122 3.11 13.38 -0.46
C GLU A 122 3.82 13.35 0.88
N THR A 123 3.33 14.12 1.85
CA THR A 123 3.86 14.13 3.21
C THR A 123 2.87 13.43 4.14
N TRP A 124 3.39 12.47 4.91
CA TRP A 124 2.68 11.78 5.97
C TRP A 124 3.34 12.11 7.30
N SER A 125 2.66 12.89 8.13
CA SER A 125 3.19 13.36 9.41
C SER A 125 2.62 12.60 10.61
N GLU A 126 3.21 12.82 11.78
CA GLU A 126 2.73 12.29 13.06
C GLU A 126 2.61 10.75 13.10
N ILE A 127 3.36 10.03 12.27
CA ILE A 127 3.35 8.57 12.24
C ILE A 127 4.16 8.06 13.44
N PRO A 128 3.62 7.21 14.32
CA PRO A 128 4.42 6.55 15.35
C PRO A 128 5.59 5.79 14.74
N LEU A 129 6.78 5.87 15.34
CA LEU A 129 7.94 5.11 14.87
C LEU A 129 7.69 3.59 14.81
N SER A 130 6.81 3.08 15.68
CA SER A 130 6.36 1.69 15.70
C SER A 130 5.54 1.28 14.49
N ASP A 131 4.97 2.24 13.76
CA ASP A 131 4.10 2.01 12.61
C ASP A 131 4.91 1.92 11.30
N PHE A 132 6.22 2.15 11.35
CA PHE A 132 7.16 1.82 10.28
C PHE A 132 7.75 0.44 10.47
N THR A 133 7.81 -0.37 9.42
CA THR A 133 8.52 -1.65 9.44
C THR A 133 9.32 -1.83 8.18
N LEU A 134 10.65 -1.91 8.32
CA LEU A 134 11.53 -2.36 7.25
C LEU A 134 11.42 -3.88 7.14
N GLN A 135 10.89 -4.37 6.01
CA GLN A 135 10.65 -5.79 5.80
C GLN A 135 11.86 -6.49 5.22
N ASP A 136 12.50 -5.88 4.21
CA ASP A 136 13.69 -6.41 3.57
C ASP A 136 14.67 -5.28 3.23
N PRO A 137 15.77 -5.17 3.99
CA PRO A 137 16.84 -4.21 3.71
C PRO A 137 17.46 -4.31 2.31
N LYS A 138 17.49 -5.51 1.71
CA LYS A 138 18.15 -5.74 0.42
C LYS A 138 17.36 -5.15 -0.73
N THR A 139 16.04 -5.29 -0.71
CA THR A 139 15.13 -4.72 -1.71
C THR A 139 14.64 -3.33 -1.35
N GLY A 140 14.78 -2.92 -0.08
CA GLY A 140 14.23 -1.67 0.44
C GLY A 140 12.72 -1.74 0.70
N ALA A 141 12.13 -2.94 0.71
CA ALA A 141 10.71 -3.12 0.97
C ALA A 141 10.37 -2.79 2.43
N ALA A 142 9.42 -1.90 2.63
CA ALA A 142 8.93 -1.48 3.94
C ALA A 142 7.41 -1.30 3.95
N LYS A 143 6.84 -1.17 5.15
CA LYS A 143 5.43 -0.89 5.38
C LYS A 143 5.26 0.26 6.35
N VAL A 144 4.22 1.04 6.12
CA VAL A 144 3.79 2.14 6.99
C VAL A 144 2.32 1.96 7.33
N LYS A 145 1.99 1.91 8.61
CA LYS A 145 0.61 2.07 9.06
C LYS A 145 0.32 3.57 9.22
N LEU A 146 -0.65 4.09 8.46
CA LEU A 146 -1.11 5.46 8.62
C LEU A 146 -2.28 5.50 9.59
N THR A 147 -2.22 6.42 10.55
CA THR A 147 -3.35 6.73 11.44
C THR A 147 -3.86 8.13 11.13
N ALA A 148 -5.13 8.40 11.45
CA ALA A 148 -5.78 9.69 11.15
C ALA A 148 -5.12 10.91 11.84
N SER A 149 -4.16 10.70 12.75
CA SER A 149 -3.53 11.76 13.54
C SER A 149 -2.62 12.69 12.74
N GLY A 150 -2.29 12.36 11.48
CA GLY A 150 -1.48 13.23 10.59
C GLY A 150 -1.79 13.10 9.10
N VAL A 151 -2.76 12.26 8.73
CA VAL A 151 -3.24 12.09 7.35
C VAL A 151 -4.77 12.06 7.38
N VAL A 152 -5.42 12.83 6.50
CA VAL A 152 -6.90 12.90 6.45
C VAL A 152 -7.48 11.52 6.12
N THR A 153 -8.54 11.09 6.82
CA THR A 153 -9.13 9.74 6.69
C THR A 153 -9.45 9.36 5.24
N ASP A 154 -10.06 10.26 4.46
CA ASP A 154 -10.39 9.99 3.06
C ASP A 154 -9.14 9.82 2.18
N LYS A 155 -8.06 10.52 2.55
CA LYS A 155 -6.76 10.38 1.89
C LYS A 155 -6.13 9.03 2.23
N ILE A 156 -6.24 8.56 3.48
CA ILE A 156 -5.78 7.22 3.89
C ILE A 156 -6.51 6.15 3.07
N LEU A 157 -7.84 6.25 2.95
CA LEU A 157 -8.65 5.34 2.13
C LEU A 157 -8.20 5.36 0.67
N GLY A 158 -7.95 6.55 0.09
CA GLY A 158 -7.42 6.69 -1.26
C GLY A 158 -6.07 5.99 -1.44
N ILE A 159 -5.14 6.17 -0.50
CA ILE A 159 -3.80 5.54 -0.54
C ILE A 159 -3.91 4.01 -0.41
N GLN A 160 -4.75 3.52 0.50
CA GLN A 160 -4.95 2.09 0.74
C GLN A 160 -5.60 1.36 -0.44
N THR A 161 -6.45 2.06 -1.20
CA THR A 161 -7.16 1.49 -2.35
C THR A 161 -6.41 1.68 -3.68
N ALA A 162 -5.38 2.52 -3.71
CA ALA A 162 -4.58 2.81 -4.91
C ALA A 162 -3.59 1.67 -5.25
N THR A 163 -4.13 0.53 -5.69
CA THR A 163 -3.34 -0.66 -6.05
C THR A 163 -2.39 -0.46 -7.22
N HIS A 164 -2.61 0.57 -8.04
CA HIS A 164 -1.78 0.96 -9.18
C HIS A 164 -0.65 1.92 -8.80
N LEU A 165 -0.60 2.44 -7.57
CA LEU A 165 0.44 3.36 -7.15
C LEU A 165 1.59 2.66 -6.43
N VAL A 166 2.76 3.25 -6.55
CA VAL A 166 4.00 2.89 -5.87
C VAL A 166 4.45 4.09 -5.08
N PHE A 167 4.66 3.89 -3.78
CA PHE A 167 5.15 4.92 -2.88
C PHE A 167 6.63 4.68 -2.61
N VAL A 168 7.46 5.67 -2.94
CA VAL A 168 8.90 5.62 -2.69
C VAL A 168 9.24 6.67 -1.66
N VAL A 169 9.95 6.30 -0.61
CA VAL A 169 10.37 7.27 0.41
C VAL A 169 11.49 8.13 -0.14
N ASP A 170 11.28 9.44 -0.10
CA ASP A 170 12.27 10.46 -0.44
C ASP A 170 12.99 10.94 0.82
N LYS A 171 12.22 11.23 1.88
CA LYS A 171 12.79 11.73 3.14
C LYS A 171 12.06 11.19 4.36
N MET A 172 12.80 11.10 5.46
CA MET A 172 12.26 10.91 6.80
C MET A 172 12.83 11.95 7.76
N SER A 173 11.99 12.44 8.66
CA SER A 173 12.42 13.23 9.81
C SER A 173 11.75 12.70 11.08
N PHE A 174 12.41 12.92 12.22
CA PHE A 174 12.02 12.28 13.47
C PHE A 174 11.80 13.31 14.57
N ASN A 175 10.72 13.12 15.32
CA ASN A 175 10.49 13.76 16.60
C ASN A 175 10.74 12.74 17.71
N SER A 176 11.97 12.71 18.21
CA SER A 176 12.38 11.77 19.26
C SER A 176 11.63 11.97 20.57
N THR A 177 11.10 13.17 20.84
CA THR A 177 10.36 13.48 22.07
C THR A 177 8.96 12.87 22.04
N SER A 178 8.27 12.92 20.88
CA SER A 178 6.94 12.34 20.72
C SER A 178 6.96 10.89 20.23
N GLY A 179 8.13 10.35 19.85
CA GLY A 179 8.26 9.02 19.27
C GLY A 179 7.60 8.90 17.89
N LYS A 180 7.52 10.02 17.15
CA LYS A 180 6.86 10.10 15.85
C LYS A 180 7.84 10.47 14.74
N MET A 181 7.41 10.26 13.51
CA MET A 181 8.15 10.60 12.31
C MET A 181 7.25 11.25 11.26
N THR A 182 7.89 11.96 10.34
CA THR A 182 7.28 12.45 9.11
C THR A 182 8.00 11.79 7.94
N ILE A 183 7.23 11.26 6.99
CA ILE A 183 7.73 10.64 5.76
C ILE A 183 7.27 11.48 4.57
N GLU A 184 8.21 11.90 3.73
CA GLU A 184 7.94 12.40 2.38
C GLU A 184 8.08 11.24 1.40
N VAL A 185 7.05 11.00 0.59
CA VAL A 185 7.03 9.98 -0.45
C VAL A 185 6.80 10.57 -1.82
N LEU A 186 7.36 9.94 -2.84
CA LEU A 186 7.04 10.15 -4.24
C LEU A 186 6.07 9.06 -4.70
N LYS A 187 5.05 9.48 -5.44
CA LYS A 187 4.04 8.60 -6.03
C LYS A 187 4.39 8.31 -7.48
N PHE A 188 4.42 7.04 -7.83
CA PHE A 188 4.58 6.58 -9.20
C PHE A 188 3.43 5.67 -9.59
N GLU A 189 2.94 5.81 -10.82
CA GLU A 189 2.04 4.82 -11.38
C GLU A 189 2.84 3.55 -11.74
N ARG A 190 2.34 2.39 -11.31
CA ARG A 190 2.80 1.08 -11.77
C ARG A 190 2.50 1.04 -13.26
N GLN A 191 3.55 1.11 -14.09
CA GLN A 191 3.38 0.85 -15.51
C GLN A 191 2.92 -0.61 -15.67
N GLY A 192 1.68 -0.77 -16.13
CA GLY A 192 1.12 -2.05 -16.50
C GLY A 192 1.91 -2.60 -17.67
N ASN A 193 2.29 -3.87 -17.57
CA ASN A 193 2.81 -4.63 -18.69
C ASN A 193 1.64 -5.20 -19.49
#